data_AF-A0A8J6IHR4-F1
#
_entry.id   AF-A0A8J6IHR4-F1
#
_cell.length_a   1.000
_cell.length_b   1.000
_cell.length_c   1.000
_cell.angle_alpha   90.00
_cell.angle_beta   90.00
_cell.angle_gamma   90.00
#
_symmetry.space_group_name_H-M   'P 1'
#
loop_
_entity.id
_entity.type
_entity.pdbx_description
1 polymer ?
#
loop_
_entity_poly.entity_id
_entity_poly.type
_entity_poly.pdbx_seq_one_letter_code
_entity_poly.pdbx_strand_id
1 'polypeptide(L)'
;VFLLGAGDFKPRWFYSVIAPLPLVLMLSARLGGAASANRDAALAVLAAVSVAGIMIYRVALDIGQPMACQPECRTEQPVAAWAQDLREAGFAGGTILTNDYHLAGNLRAAMPEARLISSQFPRRAYARPAGEGQCLIVWNTLNLHLKDAMFDYAESQLGAGPASREPEGTFIHPIAGNEAYLMALNYRFAEPAEQCR
;
A
#
# COMPACT_ATOMS: atom_id res chain seq x y z
N VAL A 1 -21.72 -22.07 9.65
CA VAL A 1 -20.85 -20.86 9.65
C VAL A 1 -21.53 -19.68 8.94
N PHE A 2 -21.98 -19.81 7.68
CA PHE A 2 -22.77 -18.76 7.02
C PHE A 2 -24.14 -18.47 7.67
N LEU A 3 -24.74 -19.46 8.34
CA LEU A 3 -25.99 -19.30 9.12
C LEU A 3 -25.82 -18.63 10.50
N LEU A 4 -24.60 -18.28 10.92
CA LEU A 4 -24.30 -17.70 12.24
C LEU A 4 -23.92 -16.20 12.18
N GLY A 5 -24.11 -15.52 11.04
CA GLY A 5 -23.91 -14.07 10.94
C GLY A 5 -22.46 -13.58 10.94
N ALA A 6 -21.48 -14.48 10.83
CA ALA A 6 -20.08 -14.08 10.63
C ALA A 6 -19.88 -13.60 9.19
N GLY A 7 -19.97 -12.28 8.96
CA GLY A 7 -19.86 -11.64 7.64
C GLY A 7 -18.45 -11.25 7.21
N ASP A 8 -17.55 -10.95 8.16
CA ASP A 8 -16.21 -10.44 7.87
C ASP A 8 -15.12 -11.50 8.05
N PHE A 9 -15.13 -12.51 7.17
CA PHE A 9 -13.97 -13.39 7.06
C PHE A 9 -12.91 -12.75 6.17
N LYS A 10 -11.76 -12.40 6.75
CA LYS A 10 -10.64 -11.89 5.94
C LYS A 10 -10.26 -12.97 4.91
N PRO A 11 -10.13 -12.66 3.61
CA PRO A 11 -9.86 -13.63 2.55
C PRO A 11 -8.67 -14.55 2.86
N ARG A 12 -7.69 -14.03 3.62
CA ARG A 12 -6.52 -14.79 4.04
C ARG A 12 -6.78 -16.05 4.85
N TRP A 13 -7.92 -16.14 5.54
CA TRP A 13 -8.31 -17.34 6.28
C TRP A 13 -8.75 -18.49 5.37
N PHE A 14 -9.19 -18.17 4.15
CA PHE A 14 -9.59 -19.18 3.17
C PHE A 14 -8.41 -19.78 2.42
N TYR A 15 -7.22 -19.17 2.46
CA TYR A 15 -6.03 -19.72 1.78
C TYR A 15 -5.71 -21.13 2.28
N SER A 16 -5.87 -21.43 3.57
CA SER A 16 -5.62 -22.78 4.12
C SER A 16 -6.55 -23.85 3.54
N VAL A 17 -7.74 -23.46 3.09
CA VAL A 17 -8.74 -24.37 2.50
C VAL A 17 -8.60 -24.43 0.98
N ILE A 18 -8.35 -23.29 0.33
CA ILE A 18 -8.25 -23.18 -1.13
C ILE A 18 -6.89 -23.67 -1.64
N ALA A 19 -5.80 -23.43 -0.91
CA ALA A 19 -4.44 -23.81 -1.33
C ALA A 19 -4.27 -25.31 -1.63
N PRO A 20 -4.82 -26.27 -0.86
CA PRO A 20 -4.71 -27.69 -1.20
C PRO A 20 -5.68 -28.12 -2.32
N LEU A 21 -6.68 -27.31 -2.68
CA LEU A 21 -7.72 -27.69 -3.62
C LEU A 21 -7.18 -28.13 -5.00
N PRO A 22 -6.22 -27.43 -5.64
CA PRO A 22 -5.66 -27.88 -6.91
C PRO A 22 -4.96 -29.24 -6.81
N LEU A 23 -4.27 -29.50 -5.69
CA LEU A 23 -3.59 -30.78 -5.45
C LEU A 23 -4.61 -31.92 -5.30
N VAL A 24 -5.67 -31.71 -4.52
CA VAL A 24 -6.76 -32.67 -4.35
C VAL A 24 -7.46 -32.97 -5.68
N LEU A 25 -7.74 -31.93 -6.48
CA LEU A 25 -8.35 -32.10 -7.80
C LEU A 25 -7.43 -32.87 -8.76
N MET A 26 -6.12 -32.58 -8.76
CA MET A 26 -5.16 -33.27 -9.62
C MET A 26 -4.96 -34.74 -9.19
N LEU A 27 -4.88 -35.02 -7.88
CA LEU A 27 -4.82 -36.37 -7.33
C LEU A 27 -6.10 -37.16 -7.68
N SER A 28 -7.27 -36.55 -7.53
CA SER A 28 -8.55 -37.18 -7.88
C SER A 28 -8.63 -37.50 -9.37
N ALA A 29 -8.16 -36.61 -10.24
CA ALA A 29 -8.10 -36.83 -11.68
C ALA A 29 -7.11 -37.93 -12.10
N ARG A 30 -5.99 -38.08 -11.37
CA ARG A 30 -4.99 -39.14 -11.57
C ARG A 30 -5.51 -40.51 -11.11
N LEU A 31 -6.16 -40.56 -9.95
CA LEU A 31 -6.70 -41.79 -9.37
C LEU A 31 -7.96 -42.28 -10.11
N GLY A 32 -8.71 -41.38 -10.74
CA GLY A 32 -9.95 -41.69 -11.46
C GLY A 32 -9.80 -42.35 -12.84
N GLY A 33 -8.60 -42.78 -13.26
CA GLY A 33 -8.37 -43.47 -14.54
C GLY A 33 -8.37 -42.57 -15.79
N ALA A 34 -8.24 -43.20 -16.97
CA ALA A 34 -8.11 -42.53 -18.27
C ALA A 34 -9.20 -41.48 -18.49
N ALA A 35 -8.80 -40.28 -18.86
CA ALA A 35 -9.73 -39.19 -19.05
C ALA A 35 -10.71 -39.50 -20.19
N SER A 36 -12.01 -39.40 -19.92
CA SER A 36 -12.99 -39.36 -21.00
C SER A 36 -12.99 -37.94 -21.58
N ALA A 37 -13.16 -37.81 -22.90
CA ALA A 37 -13.23 -36.50 -23.57
C ALA A 37 -14.27 -35.57 -22.91
N ASN A 38 -15.35 -36.15 -22.36
CA ASN A 38 -16.39 -35.42 -21.63
C ASN A 38 -15.91 -34.89 -20.27
N ARG A 39 -15.05 -35.62 -19.55
CA ARG A 39 -14.47 -35.18 -18.27
C ARG A 39 -13.52 -34.01 -18.48
N ASP A 40 -12.66 -34.10 -19.49
CA ASP A 40 -11.69 -33.04 -19.79
C ASP A 40 -12.37 -31.79 -20.34
N ALA A 41 -13.40 -31.95 -21.18
CA ALA A 41 -14.23 -30.83 -21.62
C ALA A 41 -14.93 -30.15 -20.42
N ALA A 42 -15.49 -30.92 -19.49
CA ALA A 42 -16.14 -30.36 -18.29
C ALA A 42 -15.14 -29.62 -17.38
N LEU A 43 -13.94 -30.16 -17.17
CA LEU A 43 -12.89 -29.49 -16.39
C LEU A 43 -12.38 -28.22 -17.08
N ALA A 44 -12.21 -28.25 -18.41
CA ALA A 44 -11.83 -27.09 -19.19
C ALA A 44 -12.88 -25.97 -19.12
N VAL A 45 -14.17 -26.33 -19.21
CA VAL A 45 -15.27 -25.38 -19.03
C VAL A 45 -15.28 -24.80 -17.61
N LEU A 46 -15.12 -25.63 -16.58
CA LEU A 46 -15.06 -25.15 -15.19
C LEU A 46 -13.88 -24.20 -14.95
N ALA A 47 -12.70 -24.53 -15.49
CA ALA A 47 -11.53 -23.67 -15.43
C ALA A 47 -11.78 -22.34 -16.16
N ALA A 48 -12.34 -22.38 -17.38
CA ALA A 48 -12.67 -21.19 -18.15
C ALA A 48 -13.68 -20.29 -17.42
N VAL A 49 -14.75 -20.88 -16.85
CA VAL A 49 -15.74 -20.15 -16.05
C VAL A 49 -15.11 -19.55 -14.80
N SER A 50 -14.22 -20.29 -14.12
CA SER A 50 -13.52 -19.79 -12.93
C SER A 50 -12.63 -18.59 -13.26
N VAL A 51 -11.85 -18.68 -14.34
CA VAL A 51 -11.00 -17.59 -14.82
C VAL A 51 -11.85 -16.38 -15.21
N ALA A 52 -12.93 -16.59 -15.98
CA ALA A 52 -13.85 -15.52 -16.35
C ALA A 52 -14.48 -14.86 -15.12
N GLY A 53 -14.94 -15.65 -14.14
CA GLY A 53 -15.50 -15.15 -12.89
C GLY A 53 -14.50 -14.33 -12.08
N ILE A 54 -13.24 -14.79 -11.96
CA ILE A 54 -12.17 -14.03 -11.29
C ILE A 54 -11.92 -12.71 -12.01
N MET A 55 -11.83 -12.71 -13.34
CA MET A 55 -11.60 -11.49 -14.11
C MET A 55 -12.75 -10.49 -13.96
N ILE A 56 -14.00 -10.95 -14.07
CA ILE A 56 -15.19 -10.11 -13.84
C ILE A 56 -15.16 -9.52 -12.44
N TYR A 57 -14.89 -10.34 -11.42
CA TYR A 57 -14.80 -9.88 -10.04
C TYR A 57 -13.69 -8.85 -9.85
N ARG A 58 -12.51 -9.06 -10.46
CA ARG A 58 -11.39 -8.11 -10.39
C ARG A 58 -11.74 -6.77 -11.03
N VAL A 59 -12.39 -6.77 -12.19
CA VAL A 59 -12.87 -5.54 -12.86
C VAL A 59 -13.93 -4.84 -12.00
N ALA A 60 -14.87 -5.58 -11.43
CA ALA A 60 -15.90 -5.02 -10.55
C ALA A 60 -15.29 -4.38 -9.29
N LEU A 61 -14.24 -5.00 -8.72
CA LEU A 61 -13.49 -4.40 -7.62
C LEU A 61 -12.74 -3.14 -8.06
N ASP A 62 -12.07 -3.15 -9.20
CA ASP A 62 -11.28 -2.01 -9.67
C ASP A 62 -12.15 -0.76 -9.88
N ILE A 63 -13.37 -0.95 -10.39
CA ILE A 63 -14.34 0.12 -10.58
C ILE A 63 -15.02 0.53 -9.26
N GLY A 64 -15.34 -0.45 -8.40
CA GLY A 64 -16.14 -0.22 -7.19
C GLY A 64 -15.33 0.22 -5.97
N GLN A 65 -14.08 -0.23 -5.83
CA GLN A 65 -13.23 0.04 -4.67
C GLN A 65 -12.99 1.55 -4.47
N PRO A 66 -12.61 2.34 -5.49
CA PRO A 66 -12.42 3.78 -5.33
C PRO A 66 -13.66 4.52 -4.82
N MET A 67 -14.85 4.02 -5.14
CA MET A 67 -16.13 4.60 -4.72
C MET A 67 -16.48 4.27 -3.27
N ALA A 68 -16.01 3.13 -2.76
CA ALA A 68 -16.44 2.57 -1.46
C ALA A 68 -15.32 2.50 -0.41
N CYS A 69 -14.09 2.86 -0.74
CA CYS A 69 -12.93 2.67 0.14
C CYS A 69 -12.77 3.70 1.27
N GLN A 70 -13.69 4.68 1.36
CA GLN A 70 -13.58 5.75 2.35
C GLN A 70 -13.70 5.19 3.79
N PRO A 71 -12.87 5.65 4.74
CA PRO A 71 -11.85 6.69 4.58
C PRO A 71 -10.48 6.18 4.14
N GLU A 72 -10.21 4.87 4.16
CA GLU A 72 -8.84 4.37 4.17
C GLU A 72 -8.14 4.33 2.81
N CYS A 73 -8.86 4.13 1.70
CA CYS A 73 -8.43 4.13 0.28
C CYS A 73 -6.90 4.00 0.05
N ARG A 74 -6.29 2.94 0.61
CA ARG A 74 -4.82 2.85 0.76
C ARG A 74 -4.12 2.63 -0.58
N THR A 75 -4.74 1.85 -1.46
CA THR A 75 -4.21 1.50 -2.78
C THR A 75 -4.40 2.64 -3.79
N GLU A 76 -5.42 3.48 -3.59
CA GLU A 76 -5.82 4.50 -4.56
C GLU A 76 -5.24 5.88 -4.27
N GLN A 77 -4.33 5.97 -3.30
CA GLN A 77 -3.62 7.20 -2.99
C GLN A 77 -2.94 7.77 -4.24
N PRO A 78 -3.01 9.09 -4.51
CA PRO A 78 -2.45 9.73 -5.70
C PRO A 78 -0.93 9.91 -5.59
N VAL A 79 -0.21 8.83 -5.32
CA VAL A 79 1.23 8.84 -5.03
C VAL A 79 2.09 9.31 -6.18
N ALA A 80 1.66 9.10 -7.42
CA ALA A 80 2.38 9.61 -8.59
C ALA A 80 2.36 11.15 -8.64
N ALA A 81 1.19 11.75 -8.40
CA ALA A 81 1.03 13.20 -8.36
C ALA A 81 1.82 13.79 -7.17
N TRP A 82 1.67 13.22 -5.98
CA TRP A 82 2.44 13.65 -4.81
C TRP A 82 3.95 13.53 -4.99
N ALA A 83 4.44 12.46 -5.63
CA ALA A 83 5.87 12.32 -5.90
C ALA A 83 6.39 13.40 -6.85
N GLN A 84 5.59 13.80 -7.83
CA GLN A 84 5.92 14.93 -8.71
C GLN A 84 5.93 16.24 -7.91
N ASP A 85 4.88 16.51 -7.14
CA ASP A 85 4.78 17.72 -6.32
C ASP A 85 5.96 17.87 -5.35
N LEU A 86 6.38 16.78 -4.72
CA LEU A 86 7.53 16.78 -3.80
C LEU A 86 8.85 17.12 -4.52
N ARG A 87 9.04 16.65 -5.75
CA ARG A 87 10.21 17.02 -6.57
C ARG A 87 10.16 18.48 -6.97
N GLU A 88 8.98 18.97 -7.37
CA GLU A 88 8.75 20.38 -7.71
C GLU A 88 8.93 21.31 -6.50
N ALA A 89 8.63 20.82 -5.29
CA ALA A 89 8.93 21.48 -4.03
C ALA A 89 10.42 21.44 -3.64
N GLY A 90 11.28 20.82 -4.47
CA GLY A 90 12.73 20.84 -4.29
C GLY A 90 13.32 19.59 -3.62
N PHE A 91 12.56 18.50 -3.48
CA PHE A 91 13.12 17.23 -3.05
C PHE A 91 13.92 16.57 -4.19
N ALA A 92 15.23 16.49 -4.05
CA ALA A 92 16.15 15.94 -5.04
C ALA A 92 16.69 14.54 -4.68
N GLY A 93 16.48 14.09 -3.45
CA GLY A 93 16.94 12.79 -2.96
C GLY A 93 17.26 12.79 -1.47
N GLY A 94 17.42 11.60 -0.88
CA GLY A 94 17.69 11.44 0.55
C GLY A 94 16.63 10.60 1.26
N THR A 95 16.28 10.98 2.49
CA THR A 95 15.36 10.22 3.35
C THR A 95 14.00 10.92 3.47
N ILE A 96 12.93 10.17 3.22
CA ILE A 96 11.54 10.59 3.45
C ILE A 96 10.99 9.83 4.65
N LEU A 97 10.66 10.55 5.71
CA LEU A 97 9.97 10.04 6.90
C LEU A 97 8.45 10.21 6.76
N THR A 98 7.71 9.13 6.98
CA THR A 98 6.24 9.12 6.94
C THR A 98 5.62 8.78 8.29
N ASN A 99 4.40 9.26 8.51
CA ASN A 99 3.57 8.87 9.67
C ASN A 99 3.02 7.44 9.56
N ASP A 100 2.95 6.92 8.34
CA ASP A 100 2.34 5.63 8.07
C ASP A 100 3.13 4.75 7.09
N TYR A 101 3.18 3.44 7.38
CA TYR A 101 3.95 2.50 6.56
C TYR A 101 3.28 2.18 5.22
N HIS A 102 1.96 2.33 5.09
CA HIS A 102 1.32 2.23 3.77
C HIS A 102 1.68 3.44 2.92
N LEU A 103 1.68 4.64 3.50
CA LEU A 103 2.16 5.83 2.79
C LEU A 103 3.62 5.66 2.34
N ALA A 104 4.50 5.17 3.22
CA ALA A 104 5.90 4.90 2.87
C ALA A 104 6.01 3.87 1.73
N GLY A 105 5.27 2.77 1.83
CA GLY A 105 5.26 1.70 0.84
C GLY A 105 4.76 2.17 -0.52
N ASN A 106 3.70 2.98 -0.55
CA ASN A 106 3.15 3.51 -1.80
C ASN A 106 4.10 4.52 -2.45
N LEU A 107 4.66 5.46 -1.68
CA LEU A 107 5.63 6.44 -2.19
C LEU A 107 6.90 5.76 -2.72
N ARG A 108 7.33 4.63 -2.17
CA ARG A 108 8.51 3.89 -2.65
C ARG A 108 8.41 3.49 -4.13
N ALA A 109 7.21 3.21 -4.62
CA ALA A 109 6.97 2.89 -6.02
C ALA A 109 7.18 4.11 -6.93
N ALA A 110 6.81 5.31 -6.47
CA ALA A 110 6.90 6.55 -7.25
C ALA A 110 8.21 7.32 -7.05
N MET A 111 8.93 7.09 -5.95
CA MET A 111 10.20 7.74 -5.59
C MET A 111 11.28 6.70 -5.26
N PRO A 112 11.71 5.89 -6.25
CA PRO A 112 12.64 4.82 -5.99
C PRO A 112 14.06 5.25 -5.57
N GLU A 113 14.40 6.50 -5.84
CA GLU A 113 15.62 7.22 -5.47
C GLU A 113 15.70 7.56 -3.98
N ALA A 114 14.54 7.64 -3.31
CA ALA A 114 14.46 8.05 -1.92
C ALA A 114 14.50 6.85 -0.97
N ARG A 115 15.11 7.06 0.19
CA ARG A 115 15.00 6.15 1.34
C ARG A 115 13.73 6.47 2.11
N LEU A 116 12.72 5.62 2.00
CA LEU A 116 11.43 5.78 2.68
C LEU A 116 11.46 5.05 4.04
N ILE A 117 11.13 5.77 5.10
CA ILE A 117 11.03 5.25 6.47
C ILE A 117 9.69 5.63 7.09
N SER A 118 9.14 4.77 7.94
CA SER A 118 7.94 5.05 8.71
C SER A 118 8.28 5.10 10.20
N SER A 119 7.68 6.05 10.92
CA SER A 119 7.82 6.15 12.38
C SER A 119 7.24 4.96 13.16
N GLN A 120 6.49 4.07 12.50
CA GLN A 120 5.90 2.87 13.13
C GLN A 120 6.91 1.74 13.35
N PHE A 121 8.12 1.84 12.79
CA PHE A 121 9.17 0.84 12.97
C PHE A 121 10.46 1.48 13.48
N PRO A 122 11.27 0.75 14.28
CA PRO A 122 12.51 1.30 14.79
C PRO A 122 13.51 1.55 13.64
N ARG A 123 14.32 2.61 13.74
CA ARG A 123 15.31 3.03 12.71
C ARG A 123 16.15 1.88 12.16
N ARG A 124 16.55 0.94 13.03
CA ARG A 124 17.36 -0.23 12.68
C ARG A 124 16.69 -1.20 11.70
N ALA A 125 15.38 -1.13 11.50
CA ALA A 125 14.66 -1.93 10.51
C ALA A 125 14.90 -1.45 9.08
N TYR A 126 15.43 -0.24 8.91
CA TYR A 126 15.71 0.37 7.62
C TYR A 126 17.20 0.33 7.30
N ALA A 127 17.54 0.27 6.01
CA ALA A 127 18.92 0.44 5.54
C ALA A 127 19.48 1.77 6.05
N ARG A 128 20.81 1.88 6.19
CA ARG A 128 21.44 3.18 6.49
C ARG A 128 21.22 4.16 5.32
N PRO A 129 21.19 5.47 5.58
CA PRO A 129 21.17 6.43 4.49
C PRO A 129 22.45 6.31 3.66
N ALA A 130 22.38 6.75 2.40
CA ALA A 130 23.45 6.60 1.43
C ALA A 130 23.72 7.95 0.76
N GLY A 131 24.70 8.69 1.27
CA GLY A 131 25.24 9.89 0.63
C GLY A 131 25.01 11.17 1.41
N GLU A 132 24.73 12.25 0.68
CA GLU A 132 24.40 13.58 1.22
C GLU A 132 22.97 13.91 0.76
N GLY A 133 21.97 13.31 1.40
CA GLY A 133 20.55 13.49 1.07
C GLY A 133 19.82 14.53 1.92
N GLN A 134 18.64 14.97 1.45
CA GLN A 134 17.71 15.80 2.23
C GLN A 134 16.92 14.95 3.24
N CYS A 135 16.50 15.55 4.37
CA CYS A 135 15.46 15.00 5.24
C CYS A 135 14.11 15.62 4.85
N LEU A 136 13.14 14.81 4.46
CA LEU A 136 11.78 15.25 4.19
C LEU A 136 10.81 14.50 5.10
N ILE A 137 9.90 15.22 5.75
CA ILE A 137 8.83 14.64 6.57
C ILE A 137 7.52 14.80 5.81
N VAL A 138 6.76 13.73 5.64
CA VAL A 138 5.46 13.75 4.94
C VAL A 138 4.38 13.01 5.73
N TRP A 139 3.16 13.52 5.71
CA TRP A 139 2.03 12.85 6.36
C TRP A 139 0.72 13.15 5.64
N ASN A 140 -0.13 12.12 5.57
CA ASN A 140 -1.48 12.25 5.04
C ASN A 140 -2.51 12.38 6.16
N THR A 141 -3.76 12.66 5.77
CA THR A 141 -4.88 12.81 6.71
C THR A 141 -5.42 11.49 7.24
N LEU A 142 -5.12 10.35 6.59
CA LEU A 142 -5.62 9.02 6.96
C LEU A 142 -5.17 8.59 8.36
N ASN A 143 -3.92 8.87 8.68
CA ASN A 143 -3.31 8.49 9.96
C ASN A 143 -2.80 9.72 10.70
N LEU A 144 -3.58 10.81 10.70
CA LEU A 144 -3.18 12.07 11.33
C LEU A 144 -2.89 11.93 12.83
N HIS A 145 -3.54 10.97 13.50
CA HIS A 145 -3.25 10.63 14.90
C HIS A 145 -1.82 10.13 15.15
N LEU A 146 -1.08 9.71 14.11
CA LEU A 146 0.33 9.31 14.17
C LEU A 146 1.30 10.46 13.89
N LYS A 147 0.79 11.67 13.59
CA LYS A 147 1.60 12.86 13.25
C LYS A 147 2.60 13.17 14.36
N ASP A 148 2.16 13.27 15.60
CA ASP A 148 3.04 13.68 16.70
C ASP A 148 4.12 12.63 16.98
N ALA A 149 3.76 11.35 16.97
CA ALA A 149 4.73 10.26 17.12
C ALA A 149 5.78 10.24 16.01
N MET A 150 5.42 10.64 14.78
CA MET A 150 6.37 10.80 13.68
C MET A 150 7.35 11.95 13.93
N PHE A 151 6.87 13.08 14.45
CA PHE A 151 7.74 14.21 14.80
C PHE A 151 8.69 13.85 15.95
N ASP A 152 8.19 13.18 16.99
CA ASP A 152 9.01 12.69 18.10
C ASP A 152 10.05 11.66 17.62
N TYR A 153 9.70 10.84 16.64
CA TYR A 153 10.63 9.91 15.99
C TYR A 153 11.71 10.65 15.20
N ALA A 154 11.35 11.70 14.44
CA ALA A 154 12.30 12.51 13.68
C ALA A 154 13.38 13.10 14.60
N GLU A 155 12.97 13.65 15.74
CA GLU A 155 13.87 14.23 16.74
C GLU A 155 14.71 13.15 17.43
N SER A 156 14.07 12.13 18.00
CA SER A 156 14.76 11.15 18.86
C SER A 156 15.57 10.10 18.11
N GLN A 157 15.15 9.70 16.91
CA GLN A 157 15.78 8.61 16.16
C GLN A 157 16.63 9.07 14.99
N LEU A 158 16.33 10.23 14.40
CA LEU A 158 17.07 10.77 13.27
C LEU A 158 17.94 11.96 13.64
N GLY A 159 17.70 12.61 14.78
CA GLY A 159 18.32 13.89 15.11
C GLY A 159 17.87 15.02 14.17
N ALA A 160 16.76 14.84 13.46
CA ALA A 160 16.20 15.76 12.49
C ALA A 160 14.97 16.45 13.09
N GLY A 161 15.16 17.13 14.23
CA GLY A 161 14.10 17.88 14.90
C GLY A 161 13.63 19.02 13.98
N PRO A 162 12.37 19.03 13.52
CA PRO A 162 11.92 20.09 12.63
C PRO A 162 11.62 21.35 13.43
N ALA A 163 11.95 22.51 12.85
CA ALA A 163 11.69 23.83 13.45
C ALA A 163 10.20 24.09 13.75
N SER A 164 9.29 23.36 13.10
CA SER A 164 7.85 23.41 13.34
C SER A 164 7.18 22.07 13.01
N ARG A 165 6.07 21.76 13.70
CA ARG A 165 5.21 20.60 13.42
C ARG A 165 4.07 20.91 12.43
N GLU A 166 3.96 22.16 11.99
CA GLU A 166 2.98 22.56 10.97
C GLU A 166 3.46 22.17 9.58
N PRO A 167 2.58 21.95 8.58
CA PRO A 167 3.01 21.77 7.21
C PRO A 167 3.80 23.00 6.71
N GLU A 168 4.84 22.75 5.92
CA GLU A 168 5.45 23.79 5.08
C GLU A 168 4.59 24.01 3.82
N GLY A 169 4.04 22.92 3.30
CA GLY A 169 3.01 22.95 2.27
C GLY A 169 2.12 21.71 2.31
N THR A 170 1.03 21.78 1.55
CA THR A 170 0.04 20.71 1.42
C THR A 170 -0.35 20.55 -0.04
N PHE A 171 -0.28 19.32 -0.55
CA PHE A 171 -0.76 18.95 -1.88
C PHE A 171 -2.09 18.22 -1.76
N ILE A 172 -3.05 18.54 -2.60
CA ILE A 172 -4.38 17.95 -2.59
C ILE A 172 -4.70 17.41 -3.98
N HIS A 173 -4.93 16.11 -4.06
CA HIS A 173 -5.26 15.42 -5.32
C HIS A 173 -6.43 14.46 -5.13
N PRO A 174 -7.23 14.22 -6.17
CA PRO A 174 -8.21 13.13 -6.16
C PRO A 174 -7.52 11.78 -6.08
N ILE A 175 -8.16 10.79 -5.44
CA ILE A 175 -7.67 9.41 -5.51
C ILE A 175 -7.87 8.81 -6.89
N ALA A 176 -7.11 7.77 -7.21
CA ALA A 176 -7.29 7.00 -8.43
C ALA A 176 -8.71 6.42 -8.49
N GLY A 177 -9.42 6.67 -9.60
CA GLY A 177 -10.77 6.16 -9.81
C GLY A 177 -11.89 6.89 -9.07
N ASN A 178 -11.62 7.95 -8.30
CA ASN A 178 -12.67 8.78 -7.67
C ASN A 178 -12.27 10.27 -7.56
N GLU A 179 -12.70 11.07 -8.54
CA GLU A 179 -12.39 12.51 -8.60
C GLU A 179 -13.04 13.33 -7.48
N ALA A 180 -14.12 12.84 -6.89
CA ALA A 180 -14.82 13.52 -5.82
C ALA A 180 -14.14 13.36 -4.45
N TYR A 181 -13.25 12.37 -4.30
CA TYR A 181 -12.58 12.10 -3.05
C TYR A 181 -11.13 12.59 -3.07
N LEU A 182 -10.91 13.73 -2.42
CA LEU A 182 -9.63 14.41 -2.35
C LEU A 182 -8.81 13.94 -1.13
N MET A 183 -7.53 13.68 -1.36
CA MET A 183 -6.57 13.39 -0.30
C MET A 183 -5.48 14.44 -0.23
N ALA A 184 -5.15 14.83 1.00
CA ALA A 184 -4.07 15.76 1.28
C ALA A 184 -2.78 15.03 1.68
N LEU A 185 -1.66 15.46 1.12
CA LEU A 185 -0.32 15.14 1.59
C LEU A 185 0.35 16.42 2.08
N ASN A 186 0.68 16.42 3.36
CA ASN A 186 1.45 17.49 3.98
C ASN A 186 2.93 17.14 3.93
N TYR A 187 3.78 18.15 3.80
CA TYR A 187 5.22 17.96 3.84
C TYR A 187 5.93 19.08 4.61
N ARG A 188 7.16 18.80 5.02
CA ARG A 188 8.11 19.76 5.56
C ARG A 188 9.54 19.25 5.41
N PHE A 189 10.46 20.12 5.01
CA PHE A 189 11.88 19.81 5.08
C PHE A 189 12.37 19.90 6.53
N ALA A 190 13.09 18.87 6.98
CA ALA A 190 13.72 18.89 8.30
C ALA A 190 15.15 19.41 8.20
N GLU A 191 15.69 19.87 9.33
CA GLU A 191 17.09 20.25 9.40
C GLU A 191 17.98 19.06 9.02
N PRO A 192 19.14 19.32 8.38
CA PRO A 192 19.97 18.23 7.93
C PRO A 192 20.56 17.44 9.11
N ALA A 193 20.34 16.12 9.12
CA ALA A 193 20.86 15.22 10.13
C ALA A 193 21.59 14.04 9.49
N GLU A 194 22.65 13.55 10.15
CA GLU A 194 23.48 12.44 9.67
C GLU A 194 22.66 11.17 9.41
N GLN A 195 21.58 10.95 10.17
CA GLN A 195 20.74 9.75 10.00
C GLN A 195 19.77 9.83 8.81
N CYS A 196 19.69 10.98 8.13
CA CYS A 196 18.98 11.15 6.86
C CYS A 196 19.87 11.23 5.63
N ARG A 197 21.15 11.59 5.81
CA ARG A 197 22.12 11.86 4.74
C ARG A 197 22.76 10.58 4.22
#